data_AF-A0A353YAE3-F1
#
_entry.id   AF-A0A353YAE3-F1
#
_cell.length_a   1.000
_cell.length_b   1.000
_cell.length_c   1.000
_cell.angle_alpha   90.00
_cell.angle_beta   90.00
_cell.angle_gamma   90.00
#
_symmetry.space_group_name_H-M   'P 1'
#
loop_
_entity.id
_entity.type
_entity.pdbx_description
1 polymer ?
#
loop_
_entity_poly.entity_id
_entity_poly.type
_entity_poly.pdbx_seq_one_letter_code
_entity_poly.pdbx_strand_id
1 'polypeptide(L)'
;MKDESAFLQPTDAAPTGSDEPPVAHLPLYRPGTRVVYQGQHCTVGHVVISRSELLVYLQEPGISVTAEKVQLAPTRILLQRSRACSAH
;
A
#
# COMPACT_ATOMS: atom_id res chain seq x y z
N MET A 1 -33.95 -19.75 -31.65
CA MET A 1 -32.52 -19.85 -31.97
C MET A 1 -32.04 -18.47 -32.39
N LYS A 2 -31.28 -17.81 -31.48
CA LYS A 2 -30.33 -16.70 -31.68
C LYS A 2 -30.32 -15.81 -30.43
N ASP A 3 -29.60 -16.32 -29.45
CA ASP A 3 -28.94 -15.57 -28.41
C ASP A 3 -27.92 -14.62 -29.05
N GLU A 4 -28.03 -13.32 -28.77
CA GLU A 4 -26.96 -12.36 -29.05
C GLU A 4 -26.69 -11.60 -27.75
N SER A 5 -25.87 -12.23 -26.92
CA SER A 5 -25.38 -11.69 -25.66
C SER A 5 -24.53 -10.46 -25.95
N ALA A 6 -24.93 -9.33 -25.37
CA ALA A 6 -24.14 -8.12 -25.30
C ALA A 6 -22.83 -8.40 -24.55
N PHE A 7 -21.77 -8.65 -25.30
CA PHE A 7 -20.41 -8.72 -24.79
C PHE A 7 -19.99 -7.29 -24.43
N LEU A 8 -20.12 -6.93 -23.15
CA LEU A 8 -19.43 -5.78 -22.59
C LEU A 8 -17.92 -6.07 -22.67
N GLN A 9 -17.24 -5.43 -23.62
CA GLN A 9 -15.77 -5.47 -23.65
C GLN A 9 -15.25 -4.84 -22.34
N PRO A 10 -14.34 -5.50 -21.62
CA PRO A 10 -13.53 -4.78 -20.64
C PRO A 10 -12.68 -3.80 -21.45
N THR A 11 -12.82 -2.50 -21.16
CA THR A 11 -11.86 -1.48 -21.62
C THR A 11 -10.51 -1.84 -21.01
N ASP A 12 -9.73 -2.61 -21.74
CA ASP A 12 -8.30 -2.76 -21.52
C ASP A 12 -7.69 -1.42 -21.92
N ALA A 13 -7.44 -0.57 -20.92
CA ALA A 13 -6.73 0.67 -21.12
C ALA A 13 -5.33 0.33 -21.65
N ALA A 14 -5.07 0.68 -22.92
CA ALA A 14 -3.82 0.46 -23.59
C ALA A 14 -2.62 0.95 -22.72
N PRO A 15 -1.49 0.22 -22.71
CA PRO A 15 -0.27 0.74 -22.11
C PRO A 15 0.25 1.87 -23.02
N THR A 16 -0.08 3.10 -22.69
CA THR A 16 0.63 4.27 -23.20
C THR A 16 2.09 4.12 -22.79
N GLY A 17 2.98 3.98 -23.77
CA GLY A 17 4.43 3.94 -23.60
C GLY A 17 4.98 5.30 -23.13
N SER A 18 4.59 5.70 -21.93
CA SER A 18 5.21 6.78 -21.19
C SER A 18 6.42 6.18 -20.48
N ASP A 19 7.62 6.69 -20.75
CA ASP A 19 8.86 6.35 -20.03
C ASP A 19 8.84 6.82 -18.56
N GLU A 20 7.66 7.12 -17.99
CA GLU A 20 7.54 7.57 -16.61
C GLU A 20 7.50 6.34 -15.69
N PRO A 21 8.35 6.31 -14.63
CA PRO A 21 8.36 5.19 -13.70
C PRO A 21 7.00 5.02 -13.02
N PRO A 22 6.52 3.77 -12.85
CA PRO A 22 5.24 3.53 -12.19
C PRO A 22 5.25 4.09 -10.76
N VAL A 23 4.09 4.57 -10.30
CA VAL A 23 3.94 5.18 -8.97
C VAL A 23 2.97 4.38 -8.13
N ALA A 24 3.36 4.05 -6.90
CA ALA A 24 2.47 3.49 -5.89
C ALA A 24 2.10 4.54 -4.85
N HIS A 25 0.87 4.49 -4.35
CA HIS A 25 0.40 5.30 -3.22
C HIS A 25 0.02 4.36 -2.07
N LEU A 26 0.87 4.31 -1.04
CA LEU A 26 0.72 3.33 0.04
C LEU A 26 1.00 3.99 1.40
N PRO A 27 0.27 3.65 2.46
CA PRO A 27 0.64 4.08 3.80
C PRO A 27 1.97 3.44 4.21
N LEU A 28 2.89 4.26 4.73
CA LEU A 28 4.20 3.80 5.17
C LEU A 28 4.33 3.91 6.69
N TYR A 29 4.19 2.78 7.36
CA TYR A 29 4.34 2.68 8.80
C TYR A 29 5.82 2.56 9.16
N ARG A 30 6.34 3.53 9.91
CA ARG A 30 7.72 3.54 10.41
C ARG A 30 7.72 4.03 11.86
N PRO A 31 8.68 3.59 12.69
CA PRO A 31 8.90 4.18 14.00
C PRO A 31 8.96 5.72 13.93
N GLY A 32 8.24 6.40 14.82
CA GLY A 32 8.14 7.86 14.89
C GLY A 32 7.06 8.48 13.99
N THR A 33 6.41 7.73 13.10
CA THR A 33 5.31 8.25 12.27
C THR A 33 4.07 8.56 13.12
N ARG A 34 3.45 9.72 12.89
CA ARG A 34 2.16 10.08 13.49
C ARG A 34 1.02 9.43 12.70
N VAL A 35 0.10 8.79 13.42
CA VAL A 35 -1.10 8.13 12.88
C VAL A 35 -2.32 8.53 13.71
N VAL A 36 -3.52 8.26 13.21
CA VAL A 36 -4.75 8.42 13.99
C VAL A 36 -5.36 7.05 14.28
N TYR A 37 -5.65 6.77 15.54
CA TYR A 37 -6.33 5.56 16.00
C TYR A 37 -7.53 5.93 16.84
N GLN A 38 -8.73 5.48 16.45
CA GLN A 38 -9.99 5.82 17.14
C GLN A 38 -10.16 7.32 17.42
N GLY A 39 -9.76 8.17 16.47
CA GLY A 39 -9.83 9.63 16.59
C GLY A 39 -8.74 10.27 17.45
N GLN A 40 -7.79 9.50 17.98
CA GLN A 40 -6.65 10.01 18.77
C GLN A 40 -5.36 10.00 17.95
N HIS A 41 -4.53 11.02 18.12
CA HIS A 41 -3.19 11.04 17.53
C HIS A 41 -2.26 10.12 18.31
N CYS A 42 -1.62 9.21 17.59
CA CYS A 42 -0.65 8.28 18.14
C CYS A 42 0.67 8.32 17.36
N THR A 43 1.70 7.74 17.94
CA THR A 43 3.04 7.56 17.37
C THR A 43 3.31 6.08 17.21
N VAL A 44 3.75 5.70 16.01
CA VAL A 44 4.23 4.34 15.76
C VAL A 44 5.51 4.12 16.55
N GLY A 45 5.55 3.09 17.40
CA GLY A 45 6.76 2.65 18.09
C GLY A 45 7.57 1.68 17.25
N HIS A 46 6.94 0.58 16.82
CA HIS A 46 7.53 -0.40 15.93
C HIS A 46 6.44 -1.08 15.09
N VAL A 47 6.88 -1.80 14.06
CA VAL A 47 6.01 -2.51 13.12
C VAL A 47 6.40 -3.98 13.12
N VAL A 48 5.41 -4.85 13.23
CA VAL A 48 5.60 -6.31 13.17
C VAL A 48 4.93 -6.82 11.91
N ILE A 49 5.71 -7.51 11.09
CA ILE A 49 5.22 -8.17 9.88
C ILE A 49 5.08 -9.65 10.21
N SER A 50 3.85 -10.15 10.16
CA SER A 50 3.56 -11.57 10.22
C SER A 50 3.22 -12.09 8.82
N ARG A 51 2.93 -13.39 8.69
CA ARG A 51 2.68 -14.03 7.39
C ARG A 51 1.51 -13.41 6.62
N SER A 52 0.52 -12.87 7.33
CA SER A 52 -0.73 -12.37 6.75
C SER A 52 -1.15 -11.00 7.28
N GLU A 53 -0.44 -10.46 8.29
CA GLU A 53 -0.86 -9.25 8.99
C GLU A 53 0.31 -8.29 9.19
N LEU A 54 -0.03 -7.00 9.12
CA LEU A 54 0.84 -5.91 9.52
C LEU A 54 0.32 -5.33 10.83
N LEU A 55 1.08 -5.51 11.92
CA LEU A 55 0.76 -4.95 13.21
C LEU A 55 1.60 -3.70 13.46
N VAL A 56 0.94 -2.66 13.97
CA VAL A 56 1.52 -1.37 14.30
C VAL A 56 1.40 -1.18 15.80
N TYR A 57 2.54 -1.11 16.49
CA TYR A 57 2.57 -0.77 17.91
C TYR A 57 2.44 0.74 18.08
N LEU A 58 1.46 1.17 18.87
CA LEU A 58 1.16 2.57 19.16
C LEU A 58 1.66 2.93 20.56
N GLN A 59 2.47 3.99 20.66
CA GLN A 59 3.15 4.34 21.91
C GLN A 59 2.18 4.85 22.99
N GLU A 60 1.24 5.72 22.64
CA GLU A 60 0.34 6.39 23.57
C GLU A 60 -0.65 5.41 24.23
N PRO A 61 -1.36 4.53 23.49
CA PRO A 61 -2.18 3.51 24.11
C PRO A 61 -1.40 2.26 24.53
N GLY A 62 -0.13 2.09 24.14
CA GLY A 62 0.72 0.97 24.53
C GLY A 62 0.29 -0.39 23.97
N ILE A 63 -0.37 -0.42 22.80
CA ILE A 63 -0.95 -1.63 22.20
C ILE A 63 -0.51 -1.83 20.75
N SER A 64 -0.58 -3.07 20.28
CA SER A 64 -0.47 -3.40 18.86
C SER A 64 -1.84 -3.49 18.22
N VAL A 65 -2.01 -2.88 17.05
CA VAL A 65 -3.24 -2.94 16.26
C VAL A 65 -2.92 -3.33 14.83
N THR A 66 -3.89 -3.90 14.12
CA THR A 66 -3.74 -4.13 12.67
C THR A 66 -3.63 -2.80 11.94
N ALA A 67 -2.79 -2.74 10.90
CA ALA A 67 -2.56 -1.53 10.12
C ALA A 67 -3.84 -0.93 9.53
N GLU A 68 -4.83 -1.76 9.24
CA GLU A 68 -6.15 -1.35 8.73
C GLU A 68 -6.95 -0.49 9.73
N LYS A 69 -6.64 -0.57 11.03
CA LYS A 69 -7.33 0.18 12.09
C LYS A 69 -6.75 1.58 12.31
N VAL A 70 -5.61 1.90 11.70
CA VAL A 70 -4.94 3.20 11.84
C VAL A 70 -5.05 4.01 10.56
N GLN A 71 -5.35 5.30 10.71
CA GLN A 71 -5.41 6.23 9.59
C GLN A 71 -4.05 6.89 9.41
N LEU A 72 -3.54 6.84 8.19
CA LEU A 72 -2.30 7.46 7.76
C LEU A 72 -2.43 7.89 6.30
N ALA A 73 -1.97 9.10 5.98
CA ALA A 73 -1.96 9.59 4.61
C ALA A 73 -1.06 8.70 3.73
N PRO A 74 -1.51 8.29 2.53
CA PRO A 74 -0.68 7.53 1.60
C PRO A 74 0.57 8.31 1.21
N THR A 75 1.70 7.61 1.14
CA THR A 75 2.95 8.15 0.62
C THR A 75 3.09 7.79 -0.86
N ARG A 76 3.48 8.77 -1.68
CA ARG A 76 3.83 8.56 -3.10
C ARG A 76 5.21 7.89 -3.20
N ILE A 77 5.28 6.73 -3.83
CA ILE A 77 6.50 5.94 -4.02
C ILE A 77 6.73 5.77 -5.52
N LEU A 78 7.88 6.24 -6.00
CA LEU A 78 8.33 5.96 -7.36
C LEU A 78 8.92 4.55 -7.41
N LEU A 79 8.35 3.69 -8.26
CA LEU A 79 8.79 2.33 -8.42
C LEU A 79 9.84 2.28 -9.53
N GLN A 80 11.06 1.89 -9.16
CA GLN A 80 12.15 1.66 -10.11
C GLN A 80 12.36 0.17 -10.28
N ARG A 81 12.36 -0.30 -11.53
CA ARG A 81 12.75 -1.68 -11.84
C ARG A 81 14.27 -1.76 -11.81
N SER A 82 14.84 -2.23 -10.70
CA SER A 82 16.25 -2.62 -10.72
C SER A 82 16.38 -3.89 -11.56
N ARG A 83 17.08 -3.80 -12.69
CA ARG A 83 17.57 -5.01 -13.36
C ARG A 83 18.56 -5.63 -12.39
N ALA A 84 18.22 -6.76 -11.80
CA ALA A 84 19.15 -7.52 -10.97
C ALA A 84 20.43 -7.77 -11.77
N CYS A 85 21.58 -7.60 -11.11
CA CYS A 85 22.90 -7.83 -11.70
C CYS A 85 22.91 -9.20 -12.41
N SER A 86 23.25 -9.19 -13.70
CA SER A 86 23.61 -10.41 -14.42
C SER A 86 24.85 -10.97 -13.74
N ALA A 87 24.71 -12.08 -13.02
CA ALA A 87 25.85 -12.84 -12.53
C ALA A 87 26.61 -13.37 -13.76
N HIS A 88 27.90 -13.06 -13.84
CA HIS A 88 28.82 -13.53 -14.87
C HIS A 88 30.00 -14.20 -14.21
#